data_AF-A0A378WQ65-F1
#
_entry.id   AF-A0A378WQ65-F1
#
_cell.length_a   1.000
_cell.length_b   1.000
_cell.length_c   1.000
_cell.angle_alpha   90.00
_cell.angle_beta   90.00
_cell.angle_gamma   90.00
#
_symmetry.space_group_name_H-M   'P 1'
#
loop_
_entity.id
_entity.type
_entity.pdbx_description
1 polymer ?
#
loop_
_entity_poly.entity_id
_entity_poly.type
_entity_poly.pdbx_seq_one_letter_code
_entity_poly.pdbx_strand_id
1 'polypeptide(L)'
;MGIPAVRGGRPSLDGRPDTDLLVDKFGRTARDLRVSITEKCSLRCTYCMPEEGLPAIPADELLSAAEIVRLVELAVRRLGVREVRFTGGEPLMRRDLEQIVAGCHAAVPDTPLAMTSNGVGLEHRARGLADAGLGRVNVSLDTVDPAGFARLTRRDRLGSVLTGIRAAHAAGLYPVKVNAVLMRETLSGAVDLLRWCLNEGCELRFIEEMPLDADHEWARTNMVTAAELLDVLGTAFTLTEAGRGDPSAPAETWLVNGGPATVGIIASVTRQFCGDCDRTRLTADGMIRSCLFSDQEYDLRSLLRAGASDDELAQLWRGAMWNKWAGHGIDAADFVPRNGRWEPSVVEVRYFAAIADAVGKSSEHLDLPESATVGDLRAALRSAYGADLDPMLKVCAYLVGEELTRDDSTPLTARVDVLPPFAGG
;
A
#
# COMPACT_ATOMS: atom_id res chain seq x y z
N MET A 1 -15.40 -7.71 9.60
CA MET A 1 -14.84 -7.36 8.27
C MET A 1 -14.19 -5.98 8.35
N GLY A 2 -13.00 -5.92 8.92
CA GLY A 2 -12.36 -4.71 9.41
C GLY A 2 -11.24 -4.19 8.52
N ILE A 3 -10.98 -2.89 8.68
CA ILE A 3 -9.75 -2.16 8.31
C ILE A 3 -8.53 -2.96 8.80
N PRO A 4 -7.38 -3.00 8.10
CA PRO A 4 -6.15 -3.59 8.64
C PRO A 4 -5.85 -3.00 10.03
N ALA A 5 -6.11 -3.79 11.07
CA ALA A 5 -6.11 -3.36 12.45
C ALA A 5 -4.97 -4.03 13.20
N VAL A 6 -3.73 -3.73 12.80
CA VAL A 6 -2.68 -3.60 13.79
C VAL A 6 -2.32 -2.13 13.83
N ARG A 7 -3.14 -1.38 14.57
CA ARG A 7 -2.79 -0.02 15.00
C ARG A 7 -1.59 -0.18 15.92
N GLY A 8 -0.40 0.00 15.37
CA GLY A 8 0.82 -0.06 16.15
C GLY A 8 0.76 0.99 17.25
N GLY A 9 1.30 0.68 18.43
CA GLY A 9 1.66 1.70 19.40
C GLY A 9 2.64 2.72 18.81
N ARG A 10 3.20 3.61 19.63
CA ARG A 10 4.23 4.53 19.12
C ARG A 10 5.41 3.73 18.53
N PRO A 11 5.88 4.05 17.31
CA PRO A 11 7.01 3.37 16.71
C PRO A 11 8.28 3.59 17.53
N SER A 12 9.17 2.60 17.58
CA SER A 12 10.48 2.77 18.21
C SER A 12 11.31 3.78 17.41
N LEU A 13 11.99 4.68 18.13
CA LEU A 13 12.98 5.61 17.60
C LEU A 13 14.41 5.19 17.98
N ASP A 14 14.59 4.00 18.55
CA ASP A 14 15.87 3.56 19.09
C ASP A 14 16.92 3.48 17.98
N GLY A 15 18.07 4.12 18.22
CA GLY A 15 19.18 4.19 17.26
C GLY A 15 18.91 5.04 16.02
N ARG A 16 17.76 5.73 15.94
CA ARG A 16 17.49 6.67 14.84
C ARG A 16 18.45 7.86 14.95
N PRO A 17 19.10 8.28 13.86
CA PRO A 17 19.95 9.47 13.87
C PRO A 17 19.11 10.75 14.08
N ASP A 18 19.74 11.76 14.67
CA ASP A 18 19.15 13.09 14.83
C ASP A 18 19.15 13.83 13.48
N THR A 19 18.07 13.60 12.73
CA THR A 19 17.82 14.23 11.43
C THR A 19 16.34 14.46 11.25
N ASP A 20 16.01 15.54 10.54
CA ASP A 20 14.61 15.85 10.22
C ASP A 20 14.00 14.91 9.16
N LEU A 21 14.84 14.21 8.40
CA LEU A 21 14.45 13.42 7.23
C LEU A 21 13.79 12.07 7.60
N LEU A 22 12.99 11.53 6.67
CA LEU A 22 12.40 10.19 6.76
C LEU A 22 13.39 9.09 6.38
N VAL A 23 14.44 8.94 7.18
CA VAL A 23 15.43 7.86 7.03
C VAL A 23 14.96 6.54 7.63
N ASP A 24 15.47 5.43 7.09
CA ASP A 24 15.32 4.10 7.67
C ASP A 24 16.66 3.44 8.03
N LYS A 25 16.59 2.25 8.64
CA LYS A 25 17.74 1.46 9.09
C LYS A 25 18.66 0.97 7.97
N PHE A 26 18.25 1.13 6.71
CA PHE A 26 18.97 0.64 5.53
C PHE A 26 19.57 1.79 4.71
N GLY A 27 19.54 3.02 5.25
CA GLY A 27 20.14 4.19 4.60
C GLY A 27 19.27 4.83 3.51
N ARG A 28 18.03 4.37 3.33
CA ARG A 28 17.09 4.99 2.38
C ARG A 28 16.45 6.22 3.03
N THR A 29 16.05 7.18 2.20
CA THR A 29 15.30 8.36 2.64
C THR A 29 14.01 8.46 1.84
N ALA A 30 12.86 8.55 2.51
CA ALA A 30 11.61 8.75 1.79
C ALA A 30 11.47 10.19 1.27
N ARG A 31 11.14 10.29 -0.03
CA ARG A 31 10.96 11.54 -0.78
C ARG A 31 9.67 11.57 -1.60
N ASP A 32 9.07 10.41 -1.90
CA ASP A 32 7.79 10.30 -2.62
C ASP A 32 6.66 9.98 -1.62
N LEU A 33 5.77 10.95 -1.41
CA LEU A 33 4.59 10.81 -0.56
C LEU A 33 3.38 10.38 -1.38
N ARG A 34 2.84 9.19 -1.09
CA ARG A 34 1.56 8.74 -1.65
C ARG A 34 0.43 8.98 -0.67
N VAL A 35 -0.57 9.76 -1.09
CA VAL A 35 -1.75 10.11 -0.27
C VAL A 35 -2.99 9.44 -0.83
N SER A 36 -3.54 8.44 -0.11
CA SER A 36 -4.89 7.92 -0.39
C SER A 36 -5.89 8.95 0.13
N ILE A 37 -6.83 9.38 -0.71
CA ILE A 37 -7.83 10.39 -0.32
C ILE A 37 -9.25 9.80 -0.22
N THR A 38 -9.45 8.55 -0.63
CA THR A 38 -10.75 7.88 -0.61
C THR A 38 -10.53 6.39 -0.82
N GLU A 39 -11.43 5.53 -0.33
CA GLU A 39 -11.43 4.08 -0.65
C GLU A 39 -12.49 3.73 -1.72
N LYS A 40 -13.33 4.69 -2.11
CA LYS A 40 -14.34 4.49 -3.15
C LYS A 40 -13.70 4.38 -4.52
N CYS A 41 -14.11 3.38 -5.31
CA CYS A 41 -13.71 3.24 -6.71
C CYS A 41 -14.94 3.16 -7.63
N SER A 42 -14.84 3.73 -8.84
CA SER A 42 -15.85 3.62 -9.91
C SER A 42 -15.78 2.29 -10.67
N LEU A 43 -14.64 1.58 -10.59
CA LEU A 43 -14.39 0.26 -11.18
C LEU A 43 -14.36 -0.83 -10.09
N ARG A 44 -14.30 -2.09 -10.51
CA ARG A 44 -14.22 -3.29 -9.67
C ARG A 44 -13.23 -4.29 -10.27
N CYS A 45 -11.99 -3.84 -10.45
CA CYS A 45 -10.97 -4.64 -11.10
C CYS A 45 -10.70 -5.93 -10.31
N THR A 46 -10.69 -7.07 -11.00
CA THR A 46 -10.54 -8.41 -10.39
C THR A 46 -9.29 -8.52 -9.52
N TYR A 47 -8.17 -7.93 -9.95
CA TYR A 47 -6.88 -7.94 -9.23
C TYR A 47 -6.76 -6.92 -8.08
N CYS A 48 -7.82 -6.17 -7.77
CA CYS A 48 -7.73 -5.02 -6.86
C CYS A 48 -8.86 -4.93 -5.84
N MET A 49 -10.11 -5.16 -6.25
CA MET A 49 -11.28 -4.93 -5.39
C MET A 49 -12.35 -5.98 -5.64
N PRO A 50 -12.97 -6.54 -4.58
CA PRO A 50 -14.07 -7.49 -4.72
C PRO A 50 -15.25 -6.83 -5.45
N GLU A 51 -16.12 -7.63 -6.06
CA GLU A 51 -17.18 -7.11 -6.95
C GLU A 51 -18.14 -6.16 -6.22
N GLU A 52 -18.47 -6.48 -4.97
CA GLU A 52 -19.32 -5.68 -4.09
C GLU A 52 -18.66 -4.33 -3.72
N GLY A 53 -17.33 -4.26 -3.82
CA GLY A 53 -16.52 -3.14 -3.39
C GLY A 53 -16.10 -3.21 -1.94
N LEU A 54 -15.29 -2.24 -1.52
CA LEU A 54 -14.88 -2.12 -0.11
C LEU A 54 -15.99 -1.47 0.73
N PRO A 55 -16.11 -1.83 2.02
CA PRO A 55 -16.96 -1.11 2.98
C PRO A 55 -16.64 0.39 2.96
N ALA A 56 -17.68 1.22 3.04
CA ALA A 56 -17.49 2.66 3.08
C ALA A 56 -16.87 3.07 4.42
N ILE A 57 -15.77 3.82 4.37
CA ILE A 57 -15.28 4.55 5.54
C ILE A 57 -16.23 5.72 5.83
N PRO A 58 -16.68 5.90 7.09
CA PRO A 58 -17.47 7.06 7.49
C PRO A 58 -16.81 8.38 7.09
N ALA A 59 -17.59 9.39 6.73
CA ALA A 59 -17.04 10.65 6.21
C ALA A 59 -16.21 11.41 7.26
N ASP A 60 -16.59 11.31 8.53
CA ASP A 60 -15.88 11.84 9.68
C ASP A 60 -14.58 11.07 9.97
N GLU A 61 -14.46 9.83 9.51
CA GLU A 61 -13.23 9.06 9.63
C GLU A 61 -12.20 9.37 8.52
N LEU A 62 -12.62 9.96 7.41
CA LEU A 62 -11.69 10.40 6.38
C LEU A 62 -10.96 11.68 6.79
N LEU A 63 -9.71 11.83 6.35
CA LEU A 63 -9.03 13.12 6.41
C LEU A 63 -9.79 14.15 5.57
N SER A 64 -10.05 15.32 6.16
CA SER A 64 -10.58 16.50 5.48
C SER A 64 -9.54 17.14 4.57
N ALA A 65 -9.97 18.02 3.65
CA ALA A 65 -9.03 18.74 2.79
C ALA A 65 -7.99 19.54 3.58
N ALA A 66 -8.39 20.22 4.66
CA ALA A 66 -7.49 20.99 5.50
C ALA A 66 -6.45 20.11 6.22
N GLU A 67 -6.87 18.94 6.72
CA GLU A 67 -5.96 17.97 7.34
C GLU A 67 -4.95 17.44 6.32
N ILE A 68 -5.38 17.10 5.10
CA ILE A 68 -4.48 16.65 4.02
C ILE A 68 -3.45 17.74 3.70
N VAL A 69 -3.89 18.99 3.52
CA VAL A 69 -3.00 20.12 3.21
C VAL A 69 -1.95 20.30 4.31
N ARG A 70 -2.36 20.29 5.59
CA ARG A 70 -1.42 20.40 6.73
C ARG A 70 -0.40 19.26 6.75
N LEU A 71 -0.83 18.02 6.52
CA LEU A 71 0.05 16.86 6.53
C LEU A 71 1.02 16.85 5.33
N VAL A 72 0.56 17.28 4.15
CA VAL A 72 1.42 17.45 2.97
C VAL A 72 2.45 18.55 3.20
N GLU A 73 2.03 19.69 3.74
CA GLU A 73 2.94 20.79 4.08
C GLU A 73 4.00 20.32 5.09
N LEU A 74 3.59 19.65 6.17
CA LEU A 74 4.50 19.05 7.15
C LEU A 74 5.52 18.13 6.48
N ALA A 75 5.05 17.23 5.61
CA ALA A 75 5.89 16.24 4.97
C ALA A 75 6.95 16.87 4.06
N VAL A 76 6.59 17.90 3.30
CA VAL A 76 7.52 18.61 2.43
C VAL A 76 8.48 19.50 3.23
N ARG A 77 7.95 20.30 4.15
CA ARG A 77 8.71 21.35 4.85
C ARG A 77 9.62 20.79 5.95
N ARG A 78 9.23 19.69 6.60
CA ARG A 78 9.94 19.15 7.78
C ARG A 78 10.42 17.71 7.66
N LEU A 79 9.95 16.95 6.66
CA LEU A 79 10.27 15.52 6.53
C LEU A 79 11.08 15.20 5.26
N GLY A 80 11.29 16.18 4.38
CA GLY A 80 12.16 16.06 3.20
C GLY A 80 11.48 15.44 1.97
N VAL A 81 10.15 15.37 1.95
CA VAL A 81 9.36 14.96 0.79
C VAL A 81 9.58 15.93 -0.37
N ARG A 82 9.71 15.38 -1.58
CA ARG A 82 10.01 16.09 -2.83
C ARG A 82 8.95 15.92 -3.90
N GLU A 83 8.07 14.92 -3.79
CA GLU A 83 6.91 14.75 -4.68
C GLU A 83 5.72 14.24 -3.89
N VAL A 84 4.51 14.66 -4.29
CA VAL A 84 3.25 14.18 -3.72
C VAL A 84 2.39 13.55 -4.81
N ARG A 85 1.90 12.33 -4.54
CA ARG A 85 1.02 11.59 -5.43
C ARG A 85 -0.31 11.28 -4.75
N PHE A 86 -1.38 11.85 -5.28
CA PHE A 86 -2.75 11.55 -4.86
C PHE A 86 -3.23 10.23 -5.47
N THR A 87 -3.86 9.40 -4.66
CA THR A 87 -4.42 8.09 -5.01
C THR A 87 -5.69 7.83 -4.18
N GLY A 88 -6.23 6.62 -4.22
CA GLY A 88 -7.35 6.21 -3.41
C GLY A 88 -7.63 4.72 -3.61
N GLY A 89 -8.91 4.37 -3.56
CA GLY A 89 -9.56 3.71 -4.68
C GLY A 89 -9.43 4.60 -5.92
N GLU A 90 -10.47 5.38 -6.25
CA GLU A 90 -10.45 6.32 -7.37
C GLU A 90 -10.51 7.79 -6.87
N PRO A 91 -9.42 8.57 -7.00
CA PRO A 91 -9.38 9.98 -6.58
C PRO A 91 -10.51 10.83 -7.16
N LEU A 92 -10.90 10.59 -8.42
CA LEU A 92 -11.94 11.37 -9.09
C LEU A 92 -13.33 11.16 -8.47
N MET A 93 -13.51 10.20 -7.57
CA MET A 93 -14.71 10.04 -6.74
C MET A 93 -14.75 11.00 -5.55
N ARG A 94 -13.64 11.66 -5.21
CA ARG A 94 -13.57 12.64 -4.13
C ARG A 94 -14.06 14.01 -4.61
N ARG A 95 -15.10 14.50 -3.94
CA ARG A 95 -15.83 15.73 -4.33
C ARG A 95 -14.98 17.00 -4.20
N ASP A 96 -14.15 17.08 -3.18
CA ASP A 96 -13.29 18.22 -2.83
C ASP A 96 -11.84 18.06 -3.36
N LEU A 97 -11.61 17.20 -4.37
CA LEU A 97 -10.26 16.93 -4.88
C LEU A 97 -9.56 18.19 -5.45
N GLU A 98 -10.23 19.05 -6.23
CA GLU A 98 -9.59 20.30 -6.71
C GLU A 98 -9.22 21.22 -5.54
N GLN A 99 -10.03 21.24 -4.47
CA GLN A 99 -9.71 21.99 -3.24
C GLN A 99 -8.47 21.42 -2.55
N ILE A 100 -8.34 20.09 -2.46
CA ILE A 100 -7.16 19.42 -1.90
C ILE A 100 -5.91 19.77 -2.73
N VAL A 101 -5.99 19.64 -4.06
CA VAL A 101 -4.86 19.93 -4.96
C VAL A 101 -4.46 21.40 -4.86
N ALA A 102 -5.41 22.32 -4.95
CA ALA A 102 -5.16 23.76 -4.85
C ALA A 102 -4.57 24.16 -3.50
N GLY A 103 -5.09 23.61 -2.40
CA GLY A 103 -4.57 23.86 -1.06
C GLY A 103 -3.13 23.36 -0.90
N CYS A 104 -2.83 22.16 -1.39
CA CYS A 104 -1.48 21.62 -1.38
C CYS A 104 -0.54 22.45 -2.26
N HIS A 105 -0.97 22.81 -3.48
CA HIS A 105 -0.16 23.64 -4.38
C HIS A 105 0.15 25.00 -3.76
N ALA A 106 -0.82 25.63 -3.09
CA ALA A 106 -0.59 26.89 -2.38
C ALA A 106 0.40 26.75 -1.21
N ALA A 107 0.31 25.66 -0.44
CA ALA A 107 1.20 25.42 0.71
C ALA A 107 2.64 25.06 0.28
N VAL A 108 2.79 24.32 -0.84
CA VAL A 108 4.07 23.80 -1.33
C VAL A 108 4.24 24.03 -2.85
N PRO A 109 4.32 25.29 -3.31
CA PRO A 109 4.22 25.64 -4.75
C PRO A 109 5.29 25.00 -5.64
N ASP A 110 6.49 24.75 -5.10
CA ASP A 110 7.61 24.17 -5.84
C ASP A 110 7.62 22.63 -5.82
N THR A 111 6.63 21.98 -5.17
CA THR A 111 6.57 20.52 -5.05
C THR A 111 5.68 19.94 -6.15
N PRO A 112 6.20 19.04 -7.00
CA PRO A 112 5.40 18.35 -8.00
C PRO A 112 4.22 17.60 -7.38
N LEU A 113 3.02 17.88 -7.89
CA LEU A 113 1.78 17.19 -7.55
C LEU A 113 1.37 16.29 -8.71
N ALA A 114 1.19 15.00 -8.43
CA ALA A 114 0.73 14.00 -9.38
C ALA A 114 -0.51 13.26 -8.86
N MET A 115 -1.24 12.62 -9.76
CA MET A 115 -2.39 11.78 -9.40
C MET A 115 -2.34 10.44 -10.13
N THR A 116 -2.71 9.36 -9.47
CA THR A 116 -2.97 8.05 -10.10
C THR A 116 -4.47 7.78 -10.11
N SER A 117 -5.06 7.54 -11.27
CA SER A 117 -6.50 7.37 -11.49
C SER A 117 -6.78 6.30 -12.55
N ASN A 118 -7.97 5.70 -12.54
CA ASN A 118 -8.47 4.88 -13.63
C ASN A 118 -8.93 5.68 -14.86
N GLY A 119 -8.95 7.02 -14.77
CA GLY A 119 -9.19 7.91 -15.91
C GLY A 119 -10.65 8.12 -16.29
N VAL A 120 -11.60 7.36 -15.74
CA VAL A 120 -13.02 7.37 -16.15
C VAL A 120 -13.68 8.76 -16.03
N GLY A 121 -13.27 9.55 -15.04
CA GLY A 121 -13.81 10.90 -14.80
C GLY A 121 -12.94 12.04 -15.33
N LEU A 122 -11.81 11.75 -15.98
CA LEU A 122 -10.82 12.78 -16.34
C LEU A 122 -11.34 13.76 -17.36
N GLU A 123 -12.18 13.33 -18.31
CA GLU A 123 -12.75 14.20 -19.35
C GLU A 123 -13.36 15.48 -18.76
N HIS A 124 -14.08 15.35 -17.64
CA HIS A 124 -14.78 16.46 -17.01
C HIS A 124 -13.92 17.24 -16.00
N ARG A 125 -12.86 16.64 -15.45
CA ARG A 125 -12.10 17.19 -14.32
C ARG A 125 -10.69 17.62 -14.66
N ALA A 126 -10.12 17.17 -15.79
CA ALA A 126 -8.72 17.40 -16.12
C ALA A 126 -8.32 18.88 -16.12
N ARG A 127 -9.15 19.75 -16.72
CA ARG A 127 -8.90 21.21 -16.73
C ARG A 127 -8.90 21.79 -15.32
N GLY A 128 -9.93 21.50 -14.52
CA GLY A 128 -10.01 22.00 -13.14
C GLY A 128 -8.86 21.51 -12.26
N LEU A 129 -8.37 20.29 -12.47
CA LEU A 129 -7.20 19.76 -11.77
C LEU A 129 -5.90 20.46 -12.19
N ALA A 130 -5.72 20.72 -13.48
CA ALA A 130 -4.58 21.49 -13.98
C ALA A 130 -4.58 22.92 -13.42
N ASP A 131 -5.74 23.59 -13.46
CA ASP A 131 -5.92 24.94 -12.91
C ASP A 131 -5.69 24.99 -11.39
N ALA A 132 -5.97 23.89 -10.68
CA ALA A 132 -5.66 23.73 -9.26
C ALA A 132 -4.16 23.49 -8.97
N GLY A 133 -3.32 23.30 -9.99
CA GLY A 133 -1.87 23.07 -9.83
C GLY A 133 -1.43 21.61 -9.91
N LEU A 134 -2.29 20.70 -10.40
CA LEU A 134 -1.86 19.33 -10.71
C LEU A 134 -0.91 19.35 -11.92
N GLY A 135 0.27 18.74 -11.79
CA GLY A 135 1.26 18.73 -12.87
C GLY A 135 1.09 17.57 -13.85
N ARG A 136 0.79 16.37 -13.35
CA ARG A 136 0.72 15.16 -14.18
C ARG A 136 -0.23 14.08 -13.66
N VAL A 137 -0.58 13.14 -14.54
CA VAL A 137 -1.43 11.99 -14.20
C VAL A 137 -0.80 10.67 -14.64
N ASN A 138 -1.03 9.64 -13.83
CA ASN A 138 -0.82 8.25 -14.18
C ASN A 138 -2.19 7.57 -14.31
N VAL A 139 -2.53 7.10 -15.50
CA VAL A 139 -3.79 6.44 -15.79
C VAL A 139 -3.59 4.93 -15.78
N SER A 140 -4.38 4.21 -14.97
CA SER A 140 -4.42 2.74 -15.02
C SER A 140 -5.25 2.28 -16.23
N LEU A 141 -4.62 1.58 -17.17
CA LEU A 141 -5.25 1.02 -18.37
C LEU A 141 -4.52 -0.27 -18.77
N ASP A 142 -5.13 -1.40 -18.48
CA ASP A 142 -4.47 -2.72 -18.64
C ASP A 142 -4.67 -3.32 -20.04
N THR A 143 -5.63 -2.83 -20.82
CA THR A 143 -5.90 -3.29 -22.19
C THR A 143 -6.69 -2.25 -22.99
N VAL A 144 -6.51 -2.25 -24.31
CA VAL A 144 -7.32 -1.48 -25.27
C VAL A 144 -8.40 -2.33 -25.96
N ASP A 145 -8.52 -3.61 -25.61
CA ASP A 145 -9.64 -4.46 -26.01
C ASP A 145 -10.89 -4.14 -25.16
N PRO A 146 -12.00 -3.66 -25.76
CA PRO A 146 -13.22 -3.34 -25.00
C PRO A 146 -13.76 -4.52 -24.19
N ALA A 147 -13.74 -5.73 -24.76
CA ALA A 147 -14.30 -6.89 -24.09
C ALA A 147 -13.41 -7.32 -22.90
N GLY A 148 -12.08 -7.34 -23.10
CA GLY A 148 -11.09 -7.56 -22.06
C GLY A 148 -11.18 -6.53 -20.94
N PHE A 149 -11.29 -5.24 -21.27
CA PHE A 149 -11.45 -4.17 -20.29
C PHE A 149 -12.71 -4.37 -19.44
N ALA A 150 -13.85 -4.66 -20.07
CA ALA A 150 -15.12 -4.83 -19.38
C ALA A 150 -15.10 -6.03 -18.43
N ARG A 151 -14.49 -7.16 -18.86
CA ARG A 151 -14.28 -8.34 -18.00
C ARG A 151 -13.40 -8.01 -16.80
N LEU A 152 -12.23 -7.41 -17.07
CA LEU A 152 -11.21 -7.14 -16.06
C LEU A 152 -11.68 -6.15 -15.00
N THR A 153 -12.31 -5.06 -15.42
CA THR A 153 -12.73 -3.97 -14.53
C THR A 153 -14.15 -4.15 -13.98
N ARG A 154 -14.84 -5.21 -14.43
CA ARG A 154 -16.27 -5.50 -14.24
C ARG A 154 -17.19 -4.32 -14.61
N ARG A 155 -16.73 -3.43 -15.52
CA ARG A 155 -17.42 -2.22 -15.98
C ARG A 155 -17.05 -1.89 -17.43
N ASP A 156 -18.04 -1.63 -18.27
CA ASP A 156 -17.80 -1.18 -19.65
C ASP A 156 -17.56 0.34 -19.70
N ARG A 157 -16.31 0.76 -19.47
CA ARG A 157 -15.92 2.19 -19.39
C ARG A 157 -14.65 2.55 -20.17
N LEU A 158 -14.15 1.67 -21.04
CA LEU A 158 -12.92 1.91 -21.80
C LEU A 158 -12.97 3.24 -22.56
N GLY A 159 -14.07 3.53 -23.27
CA GLY A 159 -14.23 4.78 -24.01
C GLY A 159 -14.08 6.04 -23.14
N SER A 160 -14.56 6.01 -21.89
CA SER A 160 -14.38 7.10 -20.93
C SER A 160 -12.90 7.26 -20.54
N VAL A 161 -12.17 6.16 -20.35
CA VAL A 161 -10.74 6.19 -20.01
C VAL A 161 -9.91 6.79 -21.14
N LEU A 162 -10.12 6.33 -22.38
CA LEU A 162 -9.38 6.83 -23.54
C LEU A 162 -9.67 8.33 -23.78
N THR A 163 -10.93 8.75 -23.64
CA THR A 163 -11.31 10.17 -23.72
C THR A 163 -10.70 10.99 -22.59
N GLY A 164 -10.68 10.43 -21.38
CA GLY A 164 -10.04 11.03 -20.21
C GLY A 164 -8.53 11.25 -20.37
N ILE A 165 -7.82 10.29 -20.97
CA ILE A 165 -6.39 10.40 -21.30
C ILE A 165 -6.15 11.58 -22.25
N ARG A 166 -6.94 11.69 -23.32
CA ARG A 166 -6.85 12.81 -24.28
C ARG A 166 -7.19 14.15 -23.63
N ALA A 167 -8.18 14.17 -22.75
CA ALA A 167 -8.52 15.38 -22.00
C ALA A 167 -7.41 15.82 -21.04
N ALA A 168 -6.68 14.87 -20.43
CA ALA A 168 -5.50 15.19 -19.62
C ALA A 168 -4.39 15.86 -20.45
N HIS A 169 -4.10 15.33 -21.65
CA HIS A 169 -3.19 15.99 -22.59
C HIS A 169 -3.67 17.40 -22.96
N ALA A 170 -4.95 17.56 -23.32
CA ALA A 170 -5.51 18.87 -23.68
C ALA A 170 -5.51 19.87 -22.51
N ALA A 171 -5.59 19.39 -21.27
CA ALA A 171 -5.46 20.20 -20.06
C ALA A 171 -4.03 20.65 -19.77
N GLY A 172 -3.02 20.07 -20.44
CA GLY A 172 -1.61 20.36 -20.19
C GLY A 172 -1.01 19.53 -19.05
N LEU A 173 -1.70 18.48 -18.60
CA LEU A 173 -1.13 17.53 -17.62
C LEU A 173 -0.07 16.70 -18.33
N TYR A 174 1.19 16.89 -17.98
CA TYR A 174 2.31 16.29 -18.71
C TYR A 174 3.47 15.86 -17.78
N PRO A 175 4.08 14.69 -18.04
CA PRO A 175 3.66 13.66 -18.99
C PRO A 175 2.38 12.93 -18.54
N VAL A 176 1.60 12.43 -19.50
CA VAL A 176 0.54 11.45 -19.21
C VAL A 176 1.16 10.06 -19.23
N LYS A 177 1.16 9.40 -18.08
CA LYS A 177 1.69 8.04 -17.92
C LYS A 177 0.55 7.05 -17.97
N VAL A 178 0.72 5.93 -18.65
CA VAL A 178 -0.19 4.79 -18.58
C VAL A 178 0.49 3.67 -17.81
N ASN A 179 -0.19 3.14 -16.80
CA ASN A 179 0.26 1.98 -16.05
C ASN A 179 -0.66 0.79 -16.36
N ALA A 180 -0.06 -0.35 -16.70
CA ALA A 180 -0.76 -1.59 -17.01
C ALA A 180 -0.23 -2.73 -16.16
N VAL A 181 -1.09 -3.42 -15.43
CA VAL A 181 -0.75 -4.64 -14.72
C VAL A 181 -0.68 -5.79 -15.72
N LEU A 182 0.41 -6.55 -15.67
CA LEU A 182 0.66 -7.70 -16.51
C LEU A 182 -0.05 -8.92 -15.94
N MET A 183 -1.10 -9.33 -16.63
CA MET A 183 -1.86 -10.53 -16.33
C MET A 183 -1.87 -11.44 -17.55
N ARG A 184 -2.11 -12.73 -17.32
CA ARG A 184 -2.13 -13.75 -18.39
C ARG A 184 -3.13 -13.37 -19.50
N GLU A 185 -4.26 -12.79 -19.11
CA GLU A 185 -5.37 -12.37 -19.95
C GLU A 185 -5.09 -11.10 -20.73
N THR A 186 -4.16 -10.25 -20.28
CA THR A 186 -3.82 -8.96 -20.94
C THR A 186 -2.56 -9.05 -21.79
N LEU A 187 -1.70 -10.07 -21.57
CA LEU A 187 -0.43 -10.24 -22.27
C LEU A 187 -0.55 -10.24 -23.80
N SER A 188 -1.55 -10.93 -24.36
CA SER A 188 -1.75 -11.00 -25.81
C SER A 188 -2.06 -9.63 -26.44
N GLY A 189 -2.63 -8.70 -25.66
CA GLY A 189 -2.92 -7.33 -26.07
C GLY A 189 -1.80 -6.32 -25.77
N ALA A 190 -0.68 -6.73 -25.17
CA ALA A 190 0.38 -5.82 -24.74
C ALA A 190 1.00 -5.02 -25.90
N VAL A 191 1.17 -5.66 -27.07
CA VAL A 191 1.67 -5.00 -28.30
C VAL A 191 0.72 -3.89 -28.75
N ASP A 192 -0.58 -4.14 -28.71
CA ASP A 192 -1.60 -3.17 -29.13
C ASP A 192 -1.71 -2.01 -28.15
N LEU A 193 -1.62 -2.28 -26.85
CA LEU A 193 -1.58 -1.25 -25.82
C LEU A 193 -0.35 -0.34 -25.97
N LEU A 194 0.85 -0.91 -26.21
CA LEU A 194 2.05 -0.12 -26.46
C LEU A 194 1.89 0.72 -27.73
N ARG A 195 1.43 0.13 -28.84
CA ARG A 195 1.19 0.87 -30.08
C ARG A 195 0.21 2.02 -29.88
N TRP A 196 -0.86 1.79 -29.13
CA TRP A 196 -1.84 2.82 -28.81
C TRP A 196 -1.23 3.95 -27.98
N CYS A 197 -0.50 3.63 -26.91
CA CYS A 197 0.15 4.64 -26.07
C CYS A 197 1.15 5.50 -26.86
N LEU A 198 1.94 4.88 -27.75
CA LEU A 198 2.87 5.59 -28.63
C LEU A 198 2.14 6.58 -29.54
N ASN A 199 1.02 6.17 -30.13
CA ASN A 199 0.22 7.02 -31.02
C ASN A 199 -0.43 8.20 -30.27
N GLU A 200 -0.82 8.01 -29.01
CA GLU A 200 -1.43 9.04 -28.17
C GLU A 200 -0.41 9.91 -27.42
N GLY A 201 0.90 9.61 -27.53
CA GLY A 201 1.96 10.34 -26.83
C GLY A 201 2.01 10.05 -25.32
N CYS A 202 1.54 8.88 -24.89
CA CYS A 202 1.58 8.42 -23.52
C CYS A 202 2.87 7.65 -23.21
N GLU A 203 3.40 7.82 -21.98
CA GLU A 203 4.48 6.98 -21.45
C GLU A 203 3.91 5.72 -20.81
N LEU A 204 3.99 4.58 -21.49
CA LEU A 204 3.48 3.30 -20.98
C LEU A 204 4.48 2.62 -20.02
N ARG A 205 3.95 2.06 -18.93
CA ARG A 205 4.67 1.22 -17.98
C ARG A 205 3.87 -0.05 -17.71
N PHE A 206 4.47 -1.19 -17.99
CA PHE A 206 3.96 -2.48 -17.58
C PHE A 206 4.45 -2.83 -16.18
N ILE A 207 3.62 -3.50 -15.38
CA ILE A 207 3.89 -3.82 -13.98
C ILE A 207 3.61 -5.30 -13.76
N GLU A 208 4.58 -6.06 -13.26
CA GLU A 208 4.33 -7.44 -12.84
C GLU A 208 3.27 -7.45 -11.74
N GLU A 209 2.24 -8.27 -11.93
CA GLU A 209 1.16 -8.44 -10.97
C GLU A 209 1.72 -8.89 -9.62
N MET A 210 1.44 -8.08 -8.60
CA MET A 210 1.69 -8.44 -7.21
C MET A 210 0.37 -8.89 -6.58
N PRO A 211 0.38 -9.88 -5.68
CA PRO A 211 -0.80 -10.30 -4.94
C PRO A 211 -1.17 -9.22 -3.93
N LEU A 212 -1.95 -8.25 -4.38
CA LEU A 212 -2.63 -7.27 -3.53
C LEU A 212 -4.04 -7.78 -3.15
N ASP A 213 -4.31 -9.05 -3.46
CA ASP A 213 -5.62 -9.60 -3.76
C ASP A 213 -6.61 -9.63 -2.61
N ALA A 214 -7.85 -9.28 -2.94
CA ALA A 214 -9.02 -9.49 -2.11
C ALA A 214 -9.69 -10.86 -2.38
N ASP A 215 -9.53 -11.40 -3.60
CA ASP A 215 -10.23 -12.61 -4.06
C ASP A 215 -9.32 -13.88 -3.96
N HIS A 216 -8.06 -13.74 -3.51
CA HIS A 216 -7.07 -14.83 -3.35
C HIS A 216 -6.82 -15.69 -4.61
N GLU A 217 -7.07 -15.14 -5.80
CA GLU A 217 -6.91 -15.87 -7.07
C GLU A 217 -5.48 -15.80 -7.61
N TRP A 218 -4.65 -14.90 -7.08
CA TRP A 218 -3.25 -14.80 -7.48
C TRP A 218 -2.49 -16.11 -7.20
N ALA A 219 -1.94 -16.67 -8.27
CA ALA A 219 -1.03 -17.80 -8.22
C ALA A 219 0.26 -17.45 -8.96
N ARG A 220 1.41 -17.66 -8.30
CA ARG A 220 2.74 -17.49 -8.92
C ARG A 220 2.87 -18.19 -10.26
N THR A 221 2.23 -19.34 -10.42
CA THR A 221 2.24 -20.13 -11.65
C THR A 221 1.59 -19.42 -12.84
N ASN A 222 0.70 -18.46 -12.58
CA ASN A 222 -0.02 -17.72 -13.61
C ASN A 222 0.57 -16.33 -13.89
N MET A 223 1.53 -15.89 -13.07
CA MET A 223 2.20 -14.60 -13.19
C MET A 223 2.90 -14.46 -14.54
N VAL A 224 2.71 -13.31 -15.19
CA VAL A 224 3.46 -12.93 -16.39
C VAL A 224 4.73 -12.20 -15.94
N THR A 225 5.88 -12.70 -16.39
CA THR A 225 7.17 -12.09 -16.04
C THR A 225 7.53 -10.97 -17.01
N ALA A 226 8.42 -10.07 -16.57
CA ALA A 226 9.02 -9.07 -17.43
C ALA A 226 9.75 -9.67 -18.65
N ALA A 227 10.37 -10.84 -18.52
CA ALA A 227 11.03 -11.52 -19.63
C ALA A 227 10.01 -11.98 -20.69
N GLU A 228 8.92 -12.59 -20.25
CA GLU A 228 7.83 -13.01 -21.14
C GLU A 228 7.17 -11.82 -21.86
N LEU A 229 6.95 -10.70 -21.15
CA LEU A 229 6.49 -9.47 -21.78
C LEU A 229 7.47 -9.00 -22.87
N LEU A 230 8.77 -8.99 -22.59
CA LEU A 230 9.78 -8.55 -23.55
C LEU A 230 9.79 -9.43 -24.80
N ASP A 231 9.61 -10.75 -24.66
CA ASP A 231 9.48 -11.67 -25.79
C ASP A 231 8.26 -11.32 -26.65
N VAL A 232 7.11 -11.07 -26.02
CA VAL A 232 5.87 -10.67 -26.72
C VAL A 232 6.02 -9.34 -27.42
N LEU A 233 6.55 -8.31 -26.76
CA LEU A 233 6.78 -7.00 -27.37
C LEU A 233 7.83 -7.07 -28.49
N GLY A 234 8.85 -7.92 -28.33
CA GLY A 234 9.92 -8.15 -29.30
C GLY A 234 9.45 -8.69 -30.64
N THR A 235 8.23 -9.25 -30.71
CA THR A 235 7.62 -9.68 -31.98
C THR A 235 7.22 -8.52 -32.89
N ALA A 236 7.05 -7.32 -32.32
CA ALA A 236 6.55 -6.14 -33.04
C ALA A 236 7.47 -4.90 -32.91
N PHE A 237 8.36 -4.87 -31.92
CA PHE A 237 9.23 -3.73 -31.63
C PHE A 237 10.68 -4.19 -31.42
N THR A 238 11.64 -3.41 -31.89
CA THR A 238 13.04 -3.54 -31.44
C THR A 238 13.18 -2.81 -30.12
N LEU A 239 13.45 -3.56 -29.04
CA LEU A 239 13.61 -3.00 -27.70
C LEU A 239 15.09 -2.97 -27.29
N THR A 240 15.56 -1.83 -26.81
CA THR A 240 16.93 -1.68 -26.28
C THR A 240 16.87 -1.14 -24.87
N GLU A 241 17.48 -1.85 -23.93
CA GLU A 241 17.49 -1.45 -22.53
C GLU A 241 18.26 -0.12 -22.36
N ALA A 242 17.60 0.87 -21.77
CA ALA A 242 18.19 2.13 -21.33
C ALA A 242 18.44 2.16 -19.82
N GLY A 243 17.98 1.14 -19.08
CA GLY A 243 18.13 1.00 -17.65
C GLY A 243 17.29 2.00 -16.85
N ARG A 244 17.79 2.43 -15.69
CA ARG A 244 17.12 3.41 -14.81
C ARG A 244 17.98 4.67 -14.73
N GLY A 245 17.44 5.80 -15.17
CA GLY A 245 18.09 7.10 -14.97
C GLY A 245 18.12 7.53 -13.49
N ASP A 246 17.12 7.10 -12.73
CA ASP A 246 16.99 7.29 -11.28
C ASP A 246 16.88 5.91 -10.61
N PRO A 247 17.81 5.49 -9.73
CA PRO A 247 17.75 4.20 -9.06
C PRO A 247 16.45 3.95 -8.27
N SER A 248 15.85 5.01 -7.72
CA SER A 248 14.59 4.93 -6.94
C SER A 248 13.35 4.76 -7.82
N ALA A 249 13.46 5.08 -9.11
CA ALA A 249 12.39 4.86 -10.06
C ALA A 249 12.16 3.34 -10.24
N PRO A 250 10.91 2.87 -10.10
CA PRO A 250 10.63 1.43 -10.11
C PRO A 250 10.72 0.80 -11.51
N ALA A 251 10.65 1.62 -12.57
CA ALA A 251 10.58 1.15 -13.94
C ALA A 251 11.98 1.15 -14.59
N GLU A 252 12.38 -0.01 -15.12
CA GLU A 252 13.43 -0.11 -16.12
C GLU A 252 12.89 0.44 -17.45
N THR A 253 13.69 1.27 -18.12
CA THR A 253 13.28 1.93 -19.36
C THR A 253 13.86 1.22 -20.56
N TRP A 254 13.04 0.99 -21.58
CA TRP A 254 13.42 0.39 -22.85
C TRP A 254 13.10 1.34 -23.98
N LEU A 255 14.07 1.63 -24.85
CA LEU A 255 13.86 2.39 -26.08
C LEU A 255 13.10 1.52 -27.07
N VAL A 256 12.09 2.11 -27.71
CA VAL A 256 11.29 1.46 -28.75
C VAL A 256 11.82 1.87 -30.12
N ASN A 257 12.20 0.90 -30.95
CA ASN A 257 12.68 1.09 -32.32
C ASN A 257 13.84 2.10 -32.44
N GLY A 258 14.76 2.11 -31.47
CA GLY A 258 15.89 3.04 -31.43
C GLY A 258 15.59 4.42 -30.83
N GLY A 259 14.36 4.67 -30.37
CA GLY A 259 13.95 5.89 -29.69
C GLY A 259 13.38 6.98 -30.62
N PRO A 260 12.98 8.15 -30.06
CA PRO A 260 13.11 8.53 -28.65
C PRO A 260 11.99 7.95 -27.76
N ALA A 261 11.01 7.26 -28.33
CA ALA A 261 9.93 6.67 -27.55
C ALA A 261 10.43 5.54 -26.64
N THR A 262 9.76 5.36 -25.50
CA THR A 262 10.15 4.38 -24.48
C THR A 262 8.95 3.61 -23.94
N VAL A 263 9.20 2.38 -23.48
CA VAL A 263 8.30 1.61 -22.62
C VAL A 263 9.01 1.29 -21.30
N GLY A 264 8.29 1.47 -20.20
CA GLY A 264 8.79 1.11 -18.87
C GLY A 264 8.34 -0.30 -18.47
N ILE A 265 9.19 -1.01 -17.73
CA ILE A 265 8.85 -2.30 -17.13
C ILE A 265 9.18 -2.25 -15.64
N ILE A 266 8.17 -2.47 -14.81
CA ILE A 266 8.27 -2.58 -13.36
C ILE A 266 8.20 -4.07 -13.02
N ALA A 267 9.37 -4.69 -12.89
CA ALA A 267 9.53 -6.09 -12.52
C ALA A 267 9.40 -6.28 -11.00
N SER A 268 8.21 -5.96 -10.46
CA SER A 268 7.92 -5.90 -9.03
C SER A 268 8.23 -7.18 -8.26
N VAL A 269 8.19 -8.33 -8.94
CA VAL A 269 8.40 -9.64 -8.33
C VAL A 269 9.76 -10.20 -8.73
N THR A 270 10.09 -10.19 -10.02
CA THR A 270 11.30 -10.85 -10.53
C THR A 270 12.57 -10.02 -10.36
N ARG A 271 12.48 -8.67 -10.26
CA ARG A 271 13.61 -7.76 -10.04
C ARG A 271 13.24 -6.63 -9.08
N GLN A 272 13.25 -6.96 -7.80
CA GLN A 272 12.87 -6.04 -6.73
C GLN A 272 13.71 -4.76 -6.68
N PHE A 273 13.07 -3.67 -6.25
CA PHE A 273 13.70 -2.34 -6.11
C PHE A 273 13.55 -1.77 -4.68
N CYS A 274 13.39 -2.66 -3.69
CA CYS A 274 13.25 -2.24 -2.31
C CYS A 274 14.49 -1.51 -1.78
N GLY A 275 15.69 -1.89 -2.24
CA GLY A 275 16.96 -1.27 -1.84
C GLY A 275 17.04 0.23 -2.08
N ASP A 276 16.34 0.73 -3.11
CA ASP A 276 16.31 2.14 -3.49
C ASP A 276 14.95 2.81 -3.20
N CYS A 277 14.06 2.14 -2.46
CA CYS A 277 12.68 2.60 -2.26
C CYS A 277 12.62 3.85 -1.36
N ASP A 278 12.17 4.95 -1.94
CA ASP A 278 12.03 6.27 -1.32
C ASP A 278 10.57 6.66 -1.00
N ARG A 279 9.67 5.69 -0.92
CA ARG A 279 8.23 5.95 -0.72
C ARG A 279 7.82 5.94 0.74
N THR A 280 6.86 6.79 1.07
CA THR A 280 6.05 6.79 2.30
C THR A 280 4.57 6.97 1.93
N ARG A 281 3.64 6.43 2.73
CA ARG A 281 2.21 6.43 2.41
C ARG A 281 1.37 6.96 3.56
N LEU A 282 0.43 7.83 3.21
CA LEU A 282 -0.68 8.29 4.05
C LEU A 282 -1.97 7.65 3.52
N THR A 283 -2.72 6.95 4.37
CA THR A 283 -4.01 6.33 4.01
C THR A 283 -5.16 7.35 4.10
N ALA A 284 -6.34 6.99 3.58
CA ALA A 284 -7.48 7.91 3.50
C ALA A 284 -8.08 8.24 4.88
N ASP A 285 -7.99 7.30 5.81
CA ASP A 285 -8.32 7.43 7.23
C ASP A 285 -7.16 7.98 8.08
N GLY A 286 -6.05 8.38 7.44
CA GLY A 286 -4.96 9.12 8.05
C GLY A 286 -3.99 8.29 8.90
N MET A 287 -3.74 7.06 8.48
CA MET A 287 -2.67 6.21 8.98
C MET A 287 -1.39 6.37 8.14
N ILE A 288 -0.24 6.21 8.78
CA ILE A 288 1.05 6.14 8.10
C ILE A 288 1.45 4.69 7.89
N ARG A 289 1.84 4.39 6.64
CA ARG A 289 2.46 3.12 6.23
C ARG A 289 3.81 3.38 5.58
N SER A 290 4.84 2.66 6.04
CA SER A 290 6.19 2.77 5.50
C SER A 290 6.41 1.93 4.23
N CYS A 291 5.54 0.95 3.97
CA CYS A 291 5.54 0.09 2.79
C CYS A 291 4.10 -0.24 2.36
N LEU A 292 3.91 -0.53 1.07
CA LEU A 292 2.64 -1.02 0.52
C LEU A 292 2.17 -2.32 1.20
N PHE A 293 3.12 -3.19 1.57
CA PHE A 293 2.91 -4.49 2.20
C PHE A 293 3.10 -4.47 3.73
N SER A 294 3.25 -3.28 4.34
CA SER A 294 3.47 -3.19 5.79
C SER A 294 2.22 -3.66 6.54
N ASP A 295 2.41 -4.50 7.55
CA ASP A 295 1.37 -4.93 8.50
C ASP A 295 1.21 -3.95 9.69
N GLN A 296 2.03 -2.88 9.75
CA GLN A 296 1.95 -1.84 10.76
C GLN A 296 1.41 -0.56 10.17
N GLU A 297 0.42 0.02 10.85
CA GLU A 297 -0.10 1.35 10.55
C GLU A 297 -0.08 2.21 11.81
N TYR A 298 0.27 3.49 11.66
CA TYR A 298 0.38 4.44 12.77
C TYR A 298 -0.63 5.58 12.61
N ASP A 299 -1.46 5.79 13.63
CA ASP A 299 -2.61 6.71 13.59
C ASP A 299 -2.20 8.19 13.73
N LEU A 300 -1.97 8.84 12.59
CA LEU A 300 -1.62 10.25 12.53
C LEU A 300 -2.86 11.15 12.65
N ARG A 301 -4.02 10.69 12.17
CA ARG A 301 -5.30 11.43 12.23
C ARG A 301 -5.73 11.69 13.67
N SER A 302 -5.73 10.67 14.52
CA SER A 302 -6.16 10.82 15.91
C SER A 302 -5.22 11.76 16.67
N LEU A 303 -3.91 11.66 16.41
CA LEU A 303 -2.92 12.59 16.98
C LEU A 303 -3.14 14.02 16.48
N LEU A 304 -3.36 14.20 15.18
CA LEU A 304 -3.66 15.49 14.55
C LEU A 304 -4.91 16.16 15.16
N ARG A 305 -5.99 15.38 15.32
CA ARG A 305 -7.27 15.86 15.86
C ARG A 305 -7.25 16.10 17.36
N ALA A 306 -6.34 15.45 18.09
CA ALA A 306 -6.07 15.74 19.49
C ALA A 306 -5.32 17.07 19.70
N GLY A 307 -4.98 17.79 18.63
CA GLY A 307 -4.28 19.08 18.70
C GLY A 307 -2.77 18.97 18.81
N ALA A 308 -2.19 17.83 18.41
CA ALA A 308 -0.75 17.65 18.42
C ALA A 308 -0.01 18.71 17.59
N SER A 309 1.16 19.07 18.08
CA SER A 309 2.12 19.92 17.38
C SER A 309 2.67 19.25 16.13
N ASP A 310 3.20 20.05 15.22
CA ASP A 310 3.86 19.54 14.02
C ASP A 310 5.09 18.67 14.36
N ASP A 311 5.78 18.94 15.46
CA ASP A 311 6.91 18.14 15.93
C ASP A 311 6.46 16.75 16.39
N GLU A 312 5.34 16.64 17.10
CA GLU A 312 4.78 15.34 17.52
C GLU A 312 4.34 14.50 16.31
N LEU A 313 3.67 15.13 15.34
CA LEU A 313 3.27 14.48 14.08
C LEU A 313 4.50 14.02 13.29
N ALA A 314 5.53 14.88 13.19
CA ALA A 314 6.79 14.57 12.53
C ALA A 314 7.50 13.39 13.20
N GLN A 315 7.56 13.33 14.54
CA GLN A 315 8.19 12.23 15.27
C GLN A 315 7.48 10.89 15.04
N LEU A 316 6.14 10.88 15.01
CA LEU A 316 5.38 9.67 14.69
C LEU A 316 5.73 9.14 13.28
N TRP A 317 5.74 10.04 12.29
CA TRP A 317 6.05 9.70 10.90
C TRP A 317 7.49 9.21 10.73
N ARG A 318 8.43 9.88 11.40
CA ARG A 318 9.85 9.53 11.46
C ARG A 318 10.07 8.14 12.03
N GLY A 319 9.38 7.78 13.11
CA GLY A 319 9.45 6.45 13.69
C GLY A 319 8.83 5.38 12.79
N ALA A 320 7.70 5.68 12.15
CA ALA A 320 7.09 4.75 11.19
C ALA A 320 8.08 4.40 10.05
N MET A 321 8.77 5.40 9.53
CA MET A 321 9.77 5.22 8.48
C MET A 321 11.07 4.57 8.98
N TRP A 322 11.50 4.86 10.20
CA TRP A 322 12.66 4.19 10.81
C TRP A 322 12.51 2.67 10.88
N ASN A 323 11.26 2.20 11.05
CA ASN A 323 10.93 0.79 11.12
C ASN A 323 10.51 0.18 9.77
N LYS A 324 10.72 0.88 8.66
CA LYS A 324 10.52 0.34 7.31
C LYS A 324 11.39 -0.90 7.09
N TRP A 325 10.80 -1.97 6.56
CA TRP A 325 11.50 -3.22 6.28
C TRP A 325 12.52 -3.08 5.15
N ALA A 326 13.55 -3.92 5.13
CA ALA A 326 14.55 -3.96 4.06
C ALA A 326 13.87 -4.18 2.69
N GLY A 327 12.92 -5.10 2.64
CA GLY A 327 12.04 -5.37 1.51
C GLY A 327 10.85 -6.19 1.98
N HIS A 328 9.83 -6.30 1.13
CA HIS A 328 8.63 -7.08 1.43
C HIS A 328 8.79 -8.58 1.17
N GLY A 329 9.89 -9.02 0.53
CA GLY A 329 10.18 -10.44 0.33
C GLY A 329 9.22 -11.15 -0.63
N ILE A 330 8.60 -10.42 -1.57
CA ILE A 330 7.58 -10.99 -2.49
C ILE A 330 8.13 -12.08 -3.39
N ASP A 331 9.46 -12.22 -3.48
CA ASP A 331 10.19 -13.17 -4.31
C ASP A 331 10.40 -14.52 -3.61
N ALA A 332 10.29 -14.58 -2.28
CA ALA A 332 10.41 -15.82 -1.49
C ALA A 332 9.35 -16.86 -1.88
N ALA A 333 9.74 -18.13 -2.03
CA ALA A 333 8.85 -19.19 -2.51
C ALA A 333 7.61 -19.41 -1.62
N ASP A 334 7.75 -19.09 -0.34
CA ASP A 334 6.75 -19.16 0.73
C ASP A 334 6.10 -17.79 1.02
N PHE A 335 6.24 -16.81 0.11
CA PHE A 335 5.64 -15.49 0.31
C PHE A 335 4.12 -15.58 0.43
N VAL A 336 3.62 -15.19 1.59
CA VAL A 336 2.20 -14.93 1.83
C VAL A 336 2.01 -13.42 1.84
N PRO A 337 1.11 -12.87 1.00
CA PRO A 337 0.82 -11.45 1.00
C PRO A 337 0.25 -11.04 2.37
N ARG A 338 0.99 -10.23 3.10
CA ARG A 338 0.56 -9.70 4.41
C ARG A 338 -0.49 -8.57 4.28
N ASN A 339 -1.06 -8.43 3.08
CA ASN A 339 -1.89 -7.32 2.63
C ASN A 339 -3.36 -7.70 2.55
N GLY A 340 -3.65 -9.00 2.58
CA GLY A 340 -5.01 -9.47 2.77
C GLY A 340 -5.46 -9.04 4.15
N ARG A 341 -6.72 -8.62 4.26
CA ARG A 341 -7.37 -8.34 5.54
C ARG A 341 -6.92 -9.40 6.54
N TRP A 342 -6.27 -8.94 7.59
CA TRP A 342 -6.15 -9.70 8.79
C TRP A 342 -7.59 -9.96 9.25
N GLU A 343 -8.09 -11.17 9.01
CA GLU A 343 -9.25 -11.64 9.76
C GLU A 343 -8.69 -11.97 11.14
N PRO A 344 -9.03 -11.19 12.19
CA PRO A 344 -8.82 -11.68 13.54
C PRO A 344 -9.45 -13.05 13.61
N SER A 345 -8.65 -14.07 13.87
CA SER A 345 -9.17 -15.16 14.66
C SER A 345 -9.36 -14.58 16.04
N VAL A 346 -10.61 -14.35 16.42
CA VAL A 346 -10.94 -13.99 17.78
C VAL A 346 -10.63 -15.23 18.61
N VAL A 347 -9.47 -15.24 19.26
CA VAL A 347 -9.04 -16.33 20.13
C VAL A 347 -9.55 -16.03 21.52
N GLU A 348 -10.42 -16.88 22.05
CA GLU A 348 -10.75 -16.84 23.48
C GLU A 348 -9.54 -17.36 24.27
N VAL A 349 -8.92 -16.48 25.04
CA VAL A 349 -7.83 -16.83 25.96
C VAL A 349 -8.42 -16.94 27.36
N ARG A 350 -8.20 -18.09 28.01
CA ARG A 350 -8.66 -18.32 29.38
C ARG A 350 -7.47 -18.43 30.32
N TYR A 351 -7.55 -17.71 31.43
CA TYR A 351 -6.49 -17.62 32.41
C TYR A 351 -6.86 -18.40 33.66
N PHE A 352 -5.86 -19.06 34.25
CA PHE A 352 -6.05 -19.88 35.44
C PHE A 352 -5.10 -19.46 36.57
N ALA A 353 -5.58 -19.58 37.81
CA ALA A 353 -4.84 -19.33 39.04
C ALA A 353 -4.00 -18.03 39.00
N ALA A 354 -2.70 -18.11 39.29
CA ALA A 354 -1.83 -16.94 39.40
C ALA A 354 -1.80 -16.06 38.14
N ILE A 355 -2.06 -16.61 36.95
CA ILE A 355 -2.15 -15.82 35.71
C ILE A 355 -3.46 -15.02 35.68
N ALA A 356 -4.58 -15.61 36.12
CA ALA A 356 -5.86 -14.91 36.22
C ALA A 356 -5.78 -13.75 37.22
N ASP A 357 -5.08 -13.95 38.34
CA ASP A 357 -4.85 -12.91 39.35
C ASP A 357 -3.97 -11.77 38.79
N ALA A 358 -2.91 -12.11 38.06
CA ALA A 358 -2.00 -11.13 37.46
C ALA A 358 -2.65 -10.32 36.34
N VAL A 359 -3.51 -10.95 35.54
CA VAL A 359 -4.22 -10.32 34.41
C VAL A 359 -5.51 -9.61 34.89
N GLY A 360 -6.04 -9.97 36.07
CA GLY A 360 -7.24 -9.37 36.66
C GLY A 360 -8.57 -9.85 36.06
N LYS A 361 -8.54 -10.94 35.29
CA LYS A 361 -9.72 -11.55 34.63
C LYS A 361 -9.47 -13.02 34.31
N SER A 362 -10.55 -13.80 34.20
CA SER A 362 -10.52 -15.23 33.91
C SER A 362 -10.50 -15.56 32.42
N SER A 363 -10.89 -14.63 31.57
CA SER A 363 -10.78 -14.77 30.11
C SER A 363 -10.81 -13.43 29.40
N GLU A 364 -10.34 -13.42 28.17
CA GLU A 364 -10.55 -12.33 27.22
C GLU A 364 -10.53 -12.84 25.78
N HIS A 365 -10.99 -11.99 24.86
CA HIS A 365 -10.85 -12.26 23.45
C HIS A 365 -9.67 -11.46 22.92
N LEU A 366 -8.69 -12.18 22.36
CA LEU A 366 -7.58 -11.57 21.68
C LEU A 366 -7.75 -11.69 20.18
N ASP A 367 -7.39 -10.58 19.58
CA ASP A 367 -7.35 -10.34 18.18
C ASP A 367 -5.98 -10.86 17.69
N LEU A 368 -5.91 -12.10 17.17
CA LEU A 368 -4.68 -12.77 16.69
C LEU A 368 -4.77 -13.26 15.23
N PRO A 369 -3.64 -13.33 14.48
CA PRO A 369 -3.62 -13.94 13.13
C PRO A 369 -4.17 -15.37 13.12
N GLU A 370 -4.79 -15.82 12.03
CA GLU A 370 -5.25 -17.22 11.90
C GLU A 370 -4.10 -18.23 11.97
N SER A 371 -2.91 -17.83 11.52
CA SER A 371 -1.68 -18.61 11.66
C SER A 371 -0.94 -18.36 12.98
N ALA A 372 -1.57 -17.71 13.96
CA ALA A 372 -0.91 -17.36 15.21
C ALA A 372 -0.45 -18.63 15.94
N THR A 373 0.67 -18.49 16.62
CA THR A 373 1.27 -19.54 17.43
C THR A 373 1.23 -19.20 18.91
N VAL A 374 1.60 -20.14 19.78
CA VAL A 374 1.76 -19.89 21.22
C VAL A 374 2.80 -18.79 21.49
N GLY A 375 3.83 -18.66 20.64
CA GLY A 375 4.80 -17.56 20.70
C GLY A 375 4.14 -16.20 20.43
N ASP A 376 3.25 -16.13 19.44
CA ASP A 376 2.52 -14.89 19.10
C ASP A 376 1.55 -14.49 20.22
N LEU A 377 0.83 -15.46 20.79
CA LEU A 377 -0.02 -15.24 21.97
C LEU A 377 0.79 -14.67 23.13
N ARG A 378 1.96 -15.25 23.45
CA ARG A 378 2.84 -14.75 24.50
C ARG A 378 3.30 -13.32 24.26
N ALA A 379 3.70 -13.01 23.03
CA ALA A 379 4.09 -11.66 22.65
C ALA A 379 2.94 -10.65 22.83
N ALA A 380 1.72 -11.03 22.42
CA ALA A 380 0.53 -10.21 22.59
C ALA A 380 0.20 -9.95 24.07
N LEU A 381 0.24 -10.99 24.91
CA LEU A 381 0.02 -10.86 26.35
C LEU A 381 1.07 -10.00 27.04
N ARG A 382 2.35 -10.16 26.66
CA ARG A 382 3.44 -9.29 27.16
C ARG A 382 3.23 -7.84 26.77
N SER A 383 2.75 -7.59 25.55
CA SER A 383 2.45 -6.24 25.09
C SER A 383 1.26 -5.62 25.84
N ALA A 384 0.24 -6.42 26.17
CA ALA A 384 -0.98 -5.95 26.83
C ALA A 384 -0.78 -5.68 28.34
N TYR A 385 -0.01 -6.53 29.03
CA TYR A 385 0.10 -6.51 30.49
C TYR A 385 1.49 -6.13 31.02
N GLY A 386 2.45 -5.87 30.13
CA GLY A 386 3.78 -5.40 30.51
C GLY A 386 4.79 -6.51 30.80
N ALA A 387 6.02 -6.09 31.12
CA ALA A 387 7.18 -6.98 31.28
C ALA A 387 7.11 -7.89 32.53
N ASP A 388 6.32 -7.52 33.53
CA ASP A 388 6.22 -8.26 34.79
C ASP A 388 5.49 -9.62 34.62
N LEU A 389 4.70 -9.77 33.56
CA LEU A 389 4.00 -11.03 33.22
C LEU A 389 4.89 -12.01 32.44
N ASP A 390 5.97 -11.54 31.81
CA ASP A 390 6.87 -12.32 30.94
C ASP A 390 7.51 -13.53 31.65
N PRO A 391 8.00 -13.43 32.91
CA PRO A 391 8.55 -14.58 33.62
C PRO A 391 7.51 -15.67 33.90
N MET A 392 6.25 -15.28 34.13
CA MET A 392 5.15 -16.20 34.42
C MET A 392 4.71 -16.94 33.15
N LEU A 393 4.58 -16.22 32.02
CA LEU A 393 4.18 -16.81 30.74
C LEU A 393 5.19 -17.84 30.20
N LYS A 394 6.48 -17.68 30.49
CA LYS A 394 7.55 -18.61 30.09
C LYS A 394 7.45 -19.99 30.77
N VAL A 395 6.88 -20.05 31.97
CA VAL A 395 6.75 -21.31 32.72
C VAL A 395 5.36 -21.93 32.61
N CYS A 396 4.42 -21.22 31.98
CA CYS A 396 3.07 -21.74 31.70
C CYS A 396 3.10 -22.84 30.63
N ALA A 397 2.13 -23.73 30.70
CA ALA A 397 1.72 -24.58 29.59
C ALA A 397 0.46 -24.00 28.93
N TYR A 398 0.27 -24.31 27.66
CA TYR A 398 -0.84 -23.82 26.85
C TYR A 398 -1.64 -25.02 26.37
N LEU A 399 -2.93 -25.07 26.71
CA LEU A 399 -3.85 -26.06 26.15
C LEU A 399 -4.46 -25.47 24.88
N VAL A 400 -4.10 -26.04 23.74
CA VAL A 400 -4.59 -25.65 22.42
C VAL A 400 -5.38 -26.82 21.83
N GLY A 401 -6.70 -26.67 21.70
CA GLY A 401 -7.58 -27.80 21.41
C GLY A 401 -7.51 -28.87 22.51
N GLU A 402 -7.01 -30.05 22.17
CA GLU A 402 -6.75 -31.16 23.11
C GLU A 402 -5.26 -31.34 23.45
N GLU A 403 -4.38 -30.50 22.88
CA GLU A 403 -2.93 -30.62 23.03
C GLU A 403 -2.40 -29.66 24.10
N LEU A 404 -1.66 -30.20 25.07
CA LEU A 404 -0.93 -29.41 26.05
C LEU A 404 0.51 -29.20 25.58
N THR A 405 0.89 -27.95 25.32
CA THR A 405 2.20 -27.58 24.74
C THR A 405 2.91 -26.48 25.52
N ARG A 406 4.23 -26.40 25.34
CA ARG A 406 5.07 -25.24 25.69
C ARG A 406 5.87 -24.71 24.49
N ASP A 407 5.70 -25.34 23.33
CA ASP A 407 6.40 -24.99 22.10
C ASP A 407 5.83 -23.69 21.53
N ASP A 408 6.70 -22.70 21.32
CA ASP A 408 6.34 -21.41 20.74
C ASP A 408 5.77 -21.55 19.33
N SER A 409 6.11 -22.63 18.61
CA SER A 409 5.68 -22.86 17.23
C SER A 409 4.32 -23.55 17.09
N THR A 410 3.69 -24.01 18.18
CA THR A 410 2.37 -24.66 18.10
C THR A 410 1.32 -23.67 17.58
N PRO A 411 0.61 -23.98 16.49
CA PRO A 411 -0.49 -23.15 15.98
C PRO A 411 -1.64 -23.08 16.97
N LEU A 412 -2.28 -21.92 17.10
CA LEU A 412 -3.44 -21.71 17.97
C LEU A 412 -4.73 -22.26 17.35
N THR A 413 -5.73 -22.42 18.20
CA THR A 413 -7.13 -22.67 17.80
C THR A 413 -8.00 -21.53 18.31
N ALA A 414 -9.31 -21.57 18.03
CA ALA A 414 -10.26 -20.55 18.46
C ALA A 414 -10.31 -20.34 20.00
N ARG A 415 -9.78 -21.27 20.80
CA ARG A 415 -9.64 -21.15 22.25
C ARG A 415 -8.29 -21.67 22.74
N VAL A 416 -7.69 -20.95 23.68
CA VAL A 416 -6.43 -21.35 24.32
C VAL A 416 -6.53 -21.14 25.83
N ASP A 417 -6.11 -22.14 26.61
CA ASP A 417 -6.00 -22.01 28.07
C ASP A 417 -4.55 -21.79 28.47
N VAL A 418 -4.28 -20.72 29.22
CA VAL A 418 -2.98 -20.42 29.79
C VAL A 418 -2.93 -20.99 31.20
N LEU A 419 -2.17 -22.07 31.35
CA LEU A 419 -2.10 -22.85 32.59
C LEU A 419 -0.77 -22.56 33.29
N PRO A 420 -0.76 -21.90 34.46
CA PRO A 420 0.46 -21.79 35.24
C PRO A 420 0.96 -23.17 35.66
N PRO A 421 2.27 -23.32 35.95
CA PRO A 421 2.80 -24.58 36.47
C PRO A 421 2.01 -24.99 37.71
N PHE A 422 1.48 -26.21 37.71
CA PHE A 422 0.80 -26.75 38.88
C PHE A 422 1.76 -26.72 40.07
N ALA A 423 1.27 -26.27 41.23
CA ALA A 423 2.01 -26.42 42.47
C ALA A 423 2.06 -27.92 42.83
N GLY A 424 3.04 -28.63 42.27
CA GLY A 424 3.36 -30.02 42.57
C GLY A 424 3.54 -30.91 41.34
N GLY A 425 4.78 -31.08 40.88
CA GLY A 425 5.20 -32.18 40.00
C GLY A 425 5.40 -31.80 38.55
#